data_AF-A3VIW6-F1
#
_entry.id   AF-A3VIW6-F1
#
_cell.length_a   1.000
_cell.length_b   1.000
_cell.length_c   1.000
_cell.angle_alpha   90.00
_cell.angle_beta   90.00
_cell.angle_gamma   90.00
#
_symmetry.space_group_name_H-M   'P 1'
#
loop_
_entity.id
_entity.type
_entity.pdbx_description
1 polymer ?
#
loop_
_entity_poly.entity_id
_entity_poly.type
_entity_poly.pdbx_seq_one_letter_code
_entity_poly.pdbx_strand_id
1 'polypeptide(L)'
;MGVMAVFGAPEKARAYDVDCAIMLCMAGGFPPSAVCARAYRTMIRRITPWPSLPPFGVCTFAHVPAELGGPGGEGELDTNLPEYEWLNRTHVIWFTGQAYRERGGDRYWDWSLRSCDRENRTCRYIQRVYRSHTPWPVTFISESGQEIAFPSGGSSSYFYLRSIMVEYGDYEGTVGHSEWFSY
;
A
#
# COMPACT_ATOMS: atom_id res chain seq x y z
N MET A 1 -17.98 -48.11 34.14
CA MET A 1 -18.27 -46.69 34.40
C MET A 1 -16.94 -45.96 34.39
N GLY A 2 -16.49 -45.14 33.45
CA GLY A 2 -17.00 -44.50 32.24
C GLY A 2 -16.03 -43.33 32.03
N VAL A 3 -15.01 -43.48 31.18
CA VAL A 3 -13.92 -42.51 31.01
C VAL A 3 -14.45 -41.34 30.19
N MET A 4 -14.65 -40.17 30.81
CA MET A 4 -15.05 -38.97 30.07
C MET A 4 -13.82 -38.35 29.41
N ALA A 5 -13.71 -38.53 28.09
CA ALA A 5 -12.80 -37.75 27.26
C ALA A 5 -13.31 -36.30 27.21
N VAL A 6 -12.54 -35.37 27.79
CA VAL A 6 -12.74 -33.94 27.62
C VAL A 6 -12.26 -33.59 26.22
N PHE A 7 -13.18 -33.51 25.26
CA PHE A 7 -12.90 -32.90 23.97
C PHE A 7 -12.68 -31.41 24.20
N GLY A 8 -11.43 -30.95 24.12
CA GLY A 8 -11.11 -29.53 24.09
C GLY A 8 -11.91 -28.87 22.98
N ALA A 9 -12.64 -27.81 23.31
CA ALA A 9 -13.29 -26.98 22.30
C ALA A 9 -12.22 -26.50 21.31
N PRO A 10 -12.50 -26.45 19.99
CA PRO A 10 -11.57 -25.87 19.04
C PRO A 10 -11.29 -24.44 19.48
N GLU A 11 -10.05 -24.16 19.87
CA GLU A 11 -9.60 -22.80 20.08
C GLU A 11 -9.82 -22.08 18.75
N LYS A 12 -10.58 -20.97 18.77
CA LYS A 12 -10.67 -20.12 17.59
C LYS A 12 -9.23 -19.78 17.22
N ALA A 13 -8.77 -20.27 16.06
CA ALA A 13 -7.47 -19.91 15.52
C ALA A 13 -7.33 -18.40 15.69
N ARG A 14 -6.37 -17.97 16.52
CA ARG A 14 -6.10 -16.55 16.72
C ARG A 14 -5.83 -16.02 15.33
N ALA A 15 -6.72 -15.16 14.84
CA ALA A 15 -6.59 -14.61 13.51
C ALA A 15 -5.22 -13.91 13.45
N TYR A 16 -4.44 -14.20 12.40
CA TYR A 16 -3.22 -13.46 12.09
C TYR A 16 -3.46 -11.95 12.27
N ASP A 17 -2.44 -11.23 12.73
CA ASP A 17 -2.48 -9.76 12.65
C ASP A 17 -2.84 -9.36 11.22
N VAL A 18 -3.67 -8.32 11.07
CA VAL A 18 -4.01 -7.78 9.75
C VAL A 18 -2.75 -7.39 8.98
N ASP A 19 -1.68 -7.02 9.69
CA ASP A 19 -0.38 -6.70 9.11
C ASP A 19 0.34 -7.91 8.54
N CYS A 20 0.33 -9.04 9.24
CA CYS A 20 0.80 -10.31 8.66
C CYS A 20 -0.02 -10.68 7.42
N ALA A 21 -1.34 -10.46 7.44
CA ALA A 21 -2.18 -10.72 6.28
C ALA A 21 -1.85 -9.80 5.11
N ILE A 22 -1.54 -8.51 5.34
CA ILE A 22 -1.08 -7.60 4.28
C ILE A 22 0.21 -8.12 3.66
N MET A 23 1.22 -8.44 4.46
CA MET A 23 2.49 -8.98 3.96
C MET A 23 2.32 -10.29 3.17
N LEU A 24 1.61 -11.27 3.72
CA LEU A 24 1.38 -12.55 3.04
C LEU A 24 0.57 -12.39 1.75
N CYS A 25 -0.43 -11.52 1.75
CA CYS A 25 -1.23 -11.25 0.55
C CYS A 25 -0.42 -10.50 -0.51
N MET A 26 0.42 -9.53 -0.14
CA MET A 26 1.33 -8.85 -1.07
C MET A 26 2.31 -9.85 -1.71
N ALA A 27 2.86 -10.76 -0.91
CA ALA A 27 3.78 -11.80 -1.39
C ALA A 27 3.18 -12.68 -2.51
N GLY A 28 1.84 -12.80 -2.55
CA GLY A 28 1.10 -13.51 -3.60
C GLY A 28 0.32 -12.61 -4.56
N GLY A 29 0.58 -11.29 -4.59
CA GLY A 29 -0.06 -10.35 -5.51
C GLY A 29 -1.53 -10.01 -5.20
N PHE A 30 -1.95 -10.10 -3.94
CA PHE A 30 -3.34 -9.98 -3.46
C PHE A 30 -4.33 -10.93 -4.18
N PRO A 31 -4.20 -12.25 -3.96
CA PRO A 31 -5.11 -13.23 -4.56
C PRO A 31 -6.57 -12.98 -4.10
N PRO A 32 -7.58 -13.37 -4.90
CA PRO A 32 -8.98 -13.11 -4.63
C PRO A 32 -9.47 -13.97 -3.44
N SER A 33 -9.27 -13.49 -2.22
CA SER A 33 -9.76 -14.09 -0.98
C SER A 33 -10.36 -13.04 -0.06
N ALA A 34 -11.29 -13.43 0.81
CA ALA A 34 -11.89 -12.51 1.77
C ALA A 34 -10.84 -11.88 2.72
N VAL A 35 -9.80 -12.64 3.06
CA VAL A 35 -8.68 -12.18 3.89
C VAL A 35 -7.86 -11.13 3.14
N CYS A 36 -7.45 -11.42 1.91
CA CYS A 36 -6.64 -10.48 1.11
C CYS A 36 -7.41 -9.24 0.68
N ALA A 37 -8.71 -9.35 0.40
CA ALA A 37 -9.56 -8.19 0.15
C ALA A 37 -9.66 -7.27 1.38
N ARG A 38 -9.74 -7.85 2.59
CA ARG A 38 -9.71 -7.08 3.85
C ARG A 38 -8.33 -6.46 4.09
N ALA A 39 -7.26 -7.21 3.85
CA ALA A 39 -5.88 -6.74 3.99
C ALA A 39 -5.62 -5.56 3.05
N TYR A 40 -5.94 -5.70 1.76
CA TYR A 40 -5.82 -4.65 0.74
C TYR A 40 -6.58 -3.38 1.15
N ARG A 41 -7.85 -3.50 1.53
CA ARG A 41 -8.64 -2.36 2.02
C ARG A 41 -8.03 -1.69 3.24
N THR A 42 -7.41 -2.47 4.13
CA THR A 42 -6.76 -1.93 5.33
C THR A 42 -5.49 -1.16 4.96
N MET A 43 -4.67 -1.71 4.07
CA MET A 43 -3.49 -1.04 3.51
C MET A 43 -3.86 0.30 2.89
N ILE A 44 -4.84 0.34 1.98
CA ILE A 44 -5.30 1.58 1.35
C ILE A 44 -5.79 2.58 2.40
N ARG A 45 -6.63 2.15 3.35
CA ARG A 45 -7.14 3.01 4.42
C ARG A 45 -6.06 3.63 5.31
N ARG A 46 -4.87 3.03 5.40
CA ARG A 46 -3.75 3.57 6.18
C ARG A 46 -3.01 4.67 5.43
N ILE A 47 -2.85 4.51 4.12
CA ILE A 47 -2.10 5.45 3.30
C ILE A 47 -2.94 6.66 2.86
N THR A 48 -4.27 6.52 2.72
CA THR A 48 -5.16 7.58 2.21
C THR A 48 -5.41 8.78 3.14
N PRO A 49 -5.71 8.63 4.46
CA PRO A 49 -5.97 9.79 5.32
C PRO A 49 -4.67 10.48 5.74
N TRP A 50 -4.74 11.79 6.01
CA TRP A 50 -3.64 12.51 6.66
C TRP A 50 -3.82 12.51 8.19
N PRO A 51 -2.79 12.18 8.99
CA PRO A 51 -1.45 11.77 8.59
C PRO A 51 -1.42 10.34 8.04
N SER A 52 -0.73 10.14 6.92
CA SER A 52 -0.62 8.83 6.29
C SER A 52 0.29 7.92 7.10
N LEU A 53 -0.18 6.69 7.31
CA LEU A 53 0.59 5.64 7.96
C LEU A 53 1.30 4.76 6.91
N PRO A 54 2.28 3.95 7.33
CA PRO A 54 2.83 2.92 6.47
C PRO A 54 1.73 1.95 5.95
N PRO A 55 1.86 1.42 4.72
CA PRO A 55 0.94 0.43 4.14
C PRO A 55 0.71 -0.79 5.03
N PHE A 56 1.73 -1.23 5.76
CA PHE A 56 1.67 -2.30 6.76
C PHE A 56 2.50 -1.93 7.99
N GLY A 57 2.11 -2.49 9.12
CA GLY A 57 2.78 -2.35 10.41
C GLY A 57 3.55 -3.62 10.75
N VAL A 58 3.66 -3.87 12.05
CA VAL A 58 4.38 -5.03 12.57
C VAL A 58 3.58 -6.30 12.33
N CYS A 59 4.17 -7.33 11.72
CA CYS A 59 3.58 -8.67 11.74
C CYS A 59 3.97 -9.37 13.03
N THR A 60 2.97 -9.63 13.88
CA THR A 60 3.10 -10.53 15.02
C THR A 60 2.41 -11.86 14.68
N PHE A 61 3.16 -12.95 14.66
CA PHE A 61 2.55 -14.27 14.48
C PHE A 61 1.80 -14.65 15.75
N ALA A 62 0.50 -14.89 15.63
CA ALA A 62 -0.23 -15.51 16.72
C ALA A 62 0.25 -16.97 16.86
N HIS A 63 1.00 -17.21 17.94
CA HIS A 63 1.43 -18.48 18.54
C HIS A 63 1.10 -19.76 17.73
N VAL A 64 2.08 -20.34 17.04
CA VAL A 64 2.08 -21.79 16.82
C VAL A 64 2.41 -22.40 18.19
N PRO A 65 1.53 -23.24 18.79
CA PRO A 65 1.81 -23.87 20.06
C PRO A 65 3.16 -24.57 20.05
N ALA A 66 3.95 -24.43 21.12
CA ALA A 66 5.23 -25.13 21.26
C ALA A 66 5.08 -26.65 21.12
N GLU A 67 3.91 -27.18 21.49
CA GLU A 67 3.46 -28.57 21.30
C GLU A 67 3.51 -29.04 19.83
N LEU A 68 3.41 -28.10 18.88
CA LEU A 68 3.51 -28.36 17.43
C LEU A 68 4.89 -28.00 16.85
N GLY A 69 5.90 -27.82 17.71
CA GLY A 69 7.26 -27.45 17.29
C GLY A 69 7.43 -25.96 16.98
N GLY A 70 6.48 -25.12 17.37
CA GLY A 70 6.57 -23.66 17.24
C GLY A 70 7.53 -23.04 18.27
N PRO A 71 8.15 -21.89 17.98
CA PRO A 71 9.10 -21.23 18.88
C PRO A 71 8.50 -20.70 20.19
N GLY A 72 7.18 -20.84 20.41
CA GLY A 72 6.54 -20.54 21.69
C GLY A 72 6.76 -19.11 22.14
N GLY A 73 6.25 -18.12 21.41
CA GLY A 73 6.35 -16.70 21.80
C GLY A 73 5.61 -15.75 20.85
N GLU A 74 5.33 -14.53 21.32
CA GLU A 74 4.89 -13.41 20.50
C GLU A 74 6.15 -12.75 19.91
N GLY A 75 6.58 -13.21 18.74
CA GLY A 75 7.73 -12.64 18.04
C GLY A 75 7.28 -11.60 17.01
N GLU A 76 7.82 -10.39 17.09
CA GLU A 76 7.76 -9.41 16.01
C GLU A 76 8.63 -9.90 14.84
N LEU A 77 8.07 -9.88 13.63
CA LEU A 77 8.79 -10.21 12.41
C LEU A 77 9.78 -9.10 12.05
N ASP A 78 11.07 -9.41 12.05
CA ASP A 78 12.09 -8.47 11.57
C ASP A 78 12.11 -8.41 10.04
N THR A 79 11.47 -7.38 9.49
CA THR A 79 11.38 -7.14 8.04
C THR A 79 12.66 -6.55 7.44
N ASN A 80 13.75 -6.43 8.22
CA ASN A 80 15.07 -6.00 7.72
C ASN A 80 15.97 -7.19 7.34
N LEU A 81 15.54 -8.42 7.61
CA LEU A 81 16.28 -9.61 7.21
C LEU A 81 16.27 -9.79 5.68
N PRO A 82 17.31 -10.41 5.08
CA PRO A 82 17.43 -10.55 3.62
C PRO A 82 16.23 -11.25 2.95
N GLU A 83 15.58 -12.19 3.61
CA GLU A 83 14.38 -12.88 3.10
C GLU A 83 13.17 -11.95 2.88
N TYR A 84 13.18 -10.76 3.49
CA TYR A 84 12.15 -9.73 3.35
C TYR A 84 12.57 -8.57 2.46
N GLU A 85 13.70 -8.68 1.74
CA GLU A 85 14.18 -7.62 0.83
C GLU A 85 13.13 -7.27 -0.24
N TRP A 86 12.31 -8.24 -0.66
CA TRP A 86 11.23 -8.01 -1.62
C TRP A 86 10.22 -6.94 -1.15
N LEU A 87 10.03 -6.74 0.16
CA LEU A 87 9.17 -5.67 0.71
C LEU A 87 9.67 -4.27 0.35
N ASN A 88 10.97 -4.10 0.07
CA ASN A 88 11.55 -2.82 -0.31
C ASN A 88 11.10 -2.33 -1.69
N ARG A 89 10.45 -3.20 -2.48
CA ARG A 89 9.78 -2.84 -3.73
C ARG A 89 8.40 -2.23 -3.51
N THR A 90 7.97 -2.09 -2.25
CA THR A 90 6.71 -1.43 -1.92
C THR A 90 6.93 0.08 -1.93
N HIS A 91 6.25 0.77 -2.84
CA HIS A 91 6.33 2.22 -2.98
C HIS A 91 4.96 2.86 -2.83
N VAL A 92 4.86 3.88 -1.99
CA VAL A 92 3.64 4.69 -1.88
C VAL A 92 3.77 5.89 -2.81
N ILE A 93 2.94 5.94 -3.85
CA ILE A 93 2.97 7.02 -4.83
C ILE A 93 1.93 8.07 -4.48
N TRP A 94 2.40 9.30 -4.32
CA TRP A 94 1.58 10.48 -4.07
C TRP A 94 1.48 11.35 -5.31
N PHE A 95 0.26 11.70 -5.67
CA PHE A 95 -0.05 12.68 -6.69
C PHE A 95 -0.74 13.90 -6.07
N THR A 96 -0.30 15.08 -6.47
CA THR A 96 -1.04 16.33 -6.26
C THR A 96 -1.03 17.10 -7.55
N GLY A 97 -2.19 17.50 -8.02
CA GLY A 97 -2.35 18.28 -9.25
C GLY A 97 -3.37 19.38 -9.05
N GLN A 98 -3.14 20.52 -9.69
CA GLN A 98 -4.08 21.63 -9.70
C GLN A 98 -4.11 22.32 -11.06
N ALA A 99 -5.28 22.85 -11.42
CA ALA A 99 -5.40 23.78 -12.52
C ALA A 99 -6.02 25.09 -12.05
N TYR A 100 -5.41 26.19 -12.46
CA TYR A 100 -5.85 27.54 -12.12
C TYR A 100 -5.73 28.45 -13.35
N ARG A 101 -6.35 29.63 -13.24
CA ARG A 101 -6.23 30.71 -14.21
C ARG A 101 -5.75 31.95 -13.50
N GLU A 102 -4.79 32.65 -14.08
CA GLU A 102 -4.45 33.99 -13.66
C GLU A 102 -5.54 34.97 -14.14
N ARG A 103 -5.70 36.10 -13.45
CA ARG A 103 -6.78 37.07 -13.74
C ARG A 103 -6.63 37.63 -15.16
N GLY A 104 -7.54 37.24 -16.05
CA GLY A 104 -7.53 37.64 -17.46
C GLY A 104 -6.49 36.92 -18.32
N GLY A 105 -5.84 35.87 -17.79
CA GLY A 105 -4.77 35.14 -18.46
C GLY A 105 -5.12 33.70 -18.84
N ASP A 106 -4.10 33.01 -19.34
CA ASP A 106 -4.17 31.61 -19.73
C ASP A 106 -4.38 30.68 -18.53
N ARG A 107 -4.75 29.43 -18.85
CA ARG A 107 -4.87 28.36 -17.86
C ARG A 107 -3.50 27.71 -17.63
N TYR A 108 -3.19 27.44 -16.37
CA TYR A 108 -1.97 26.79 -15.95
C TYR A 108 -2.25 25.54 -15.13
N TRP A 109 -1.31 24.61 -15.17
CA TRP A 109 -1.32 23.39 -14.38
C TRP A 109 -0.03 23.28 -13.57
N ASP A 110 -0.18 22.93 -12.29
CA ASP A 110 0.92 22.46 -11.47
C ASP A 110 0.63 21.03 -11.05
N TRP A 111 1.65 20.18 -11.02
CA TRP A 111 1.52 18.87 -10.41
C TRP A 111 2.84 18.39 -9.82
N SER A 112 2.72 17.49 -8.87
CA SER A 112 3.83 16.76 -8.31
C SER A 112 3.47 15.29 -8.15
N LEU A 113 4.42 14.45 -8.50
CA LEU A 113 4.37 13.01 -8.35
C LEU A 113 5.57 12.58 -7.51
N ARG A 114 5.31 11.91 -6.39
CA ARG A 114 6.34 11.44 -5.46
C ARG A 114 6.22 9.93 -5.27
N SER A 115 7.35 9.25 -5.23
CA SER A 115 7.48 7.87 -4.74
C SER A 115 8.04 7.92 -3.33
N CYS A 116 7.41 7.22 -2.39
CA CYS A 116 7.88 7.06 -1.02
C CYS A 116 8.22 5.60 -0.74
N ASP A 117 9.14 5.35 0.19
CA ASP A 117 9.50 4.01 0.67
C ASP A 117 8.31 3.27 1.34
N ARG A 118 8.54 2.00 1.70
CA ARG A 118 7.54 1.12 2.32
C ARG A 118 7.08 1.62 3.70
N GLU A 119 7.86 2.46 4.38
CA GLU A 119 7.48 3.14 5.61
C GLU A 119 6.76 4.48 5.36
N ASN A 120 6.64 4.90 4.10
CA ASN A 120 6.10 6.19 3.67
C ASN A 120 6.76 7.39 4.37
N ARG A 121 8.08 7.30 4.59
CA ARG A 121 8.91 8.30 5.28
C ARG A 121 9.85 9.00 4.31
N THR A 122 10.60 8.24 3.52
CA THR A 122 11.57 8.79 2.58
C THR A 122 10.93 8.90 1.21
N CYS A 123 10.81 10.12 0.69
CA CYS A 123 10.13 10.35 -0.58
C CYS A 123 10.99 11.09 -1.58
N ARG A 124 10.93 10.67 -2.84
CA ARG A 124 11.58 11.31 -3.98
C ARG A 124 10.53 11.81 -4.97
N TYR A 125 10.77 12.97 -5.58
CA TYR A 125 9.95 13.43 -6.69
C TYR A 125 10.32 12.67 -7.96
N ILE A 126 9.36 11.98 -8.56
CA ILE A 126 9.46 11.46 -9.93
C ILE A 126 9.27 12.63 -10.90
N GLN A 127 8.24 13.45 -10.65
CA GLN A 127 7.96 14.66 -11.42
C GLN A 127 7.54 15.79 -10.51
N ARG A 128 7.94 17.00 -10.87
CA ARG A 128 7.51 18.22 -10.20
C ARG A 128 7.46 19.34 -11.23
N VAL A 129 6.26 19.72 -11.62
CA VAL A 129 6.02 20.68 -12.70
C VAL A 129 5.18 21.82 -12.17
N TYR A 130 5.58 23.03 -12.53
CA TYR A 130 4.92 24.27 -12.15
C TYR A 130 4.63 25.08 -13.39
N ARG A 131 3.46 25.72 -13.40
CA ARG A 131 3.03 26.69 -14.40
C ARG A 131 3.12 26.15 -15.83
N SER A 132 2.73 24.90 -16.02
CA SER A 132 2.63 24.30 -17.35
C SER A 132 1.43 24.89 -18.10
N HIS A 133 1.57 25.08 -19.41
CA HIS A 133 0.48 25.46 -20.31
C HIS A 133 -0.33 24.26 -20.83
N THR A 134 0.11 23.04 -20.53
CA THR A 134 -0.59 21.79 -20.84
C THR A 134 -0.88 21.00 -19.56
N PRO A 135 -1.97 20.21 -19.52
CA PRO A 135 -2.22 19.31 -18.39
C PRO A 135 -1.10 18.26 -18.24
N TRP A 136 -1.08 17.58 -17.10
CA TRP A 136 -0.22 16.41 -16.93
C TRP A 136 -0.53 15.35 -18.00
N PRO A 137 0.48 14.56 -18.40
CA PRO A 137 0.32 13.56 -19.45
C PRO A 137 -0.63 12.44 -19.02
N VAL A 138 -1.00 11.57 -19.97
CA VAL A 138 -1.92 10.46 -19.71
C VAL A 138 -1.25 9.39 -18.84
N THR A 139 0.03 9.10 -19.07
CA THR A 139 0.81 8.10 -18.34
C THR A 139 2.16 8.66 -17.86
N PHE A 140 2.76 7.98 -16.88
CA PHE A 140 4.15 8.14 -16.46
C PHE A 140 4.81 6.78 -16.28
N ILE A 141 6.14 6.76 -16.22
CA ILE A 141 6.92 5.59 -15.83
C ILE A 141 7.30 5.69 -14.35
N SER A 142 6.94 4.69 -13.55
CA SER A 142 7.26 4.61 -12.13
C SER A 142 8.72 4.25 -11.87
N GLU A 143 9.16 4.30 -10.61
CA GLU A 143 10.51 3.87 -10.23
C GLU A 143 10.71 2.36 -10.42
N SER A 144 9.63 1.59 -10.32
CA SER A 144 9.59 0.17 -10.64
C SER A 144 9.52 -0.12 -12.14
N GLY A 145 9.55 0.92 -13.00
CA GLY A 145 9.52 0.79 -14.45
C GLY A 145 8.14 0.50 -15.04
N GLN A 146 7.07 0.64 -14.26
CA GLN A 146 5.70 0.43 -14.73
C GLN A 146 5.18 1.67 -15.48
N GLU A 147 4.46 1.47 -16.58
CA GLU A 147 3.70 2.55 -17.21
C GLU A 147 2.31 2.66 -16.55
N ILE A 148 2.07 3.76 -15.85
CA ILE A 148 0.88 3.97 -15.02
C ILE A 148 0.13 5.22 -15.50
N ALA A 149 -1.20 5.12 -15.61
CA ALA A 149 -2.04 6.26 -15.93
C ALA A 149 -2.07 7.28 -14.78
N PHE A 150 -2.03 8.58 -15.08
CA PHE A 150 -2.29 9.62 -14.08
C PHE A 150 -3.73 9.53 -13.54
N PRO A 151 -3.98 9.96 -12.29
CA PRO A 151 -5.34 10.02 -11.78
C PRO A 151 -6.15 11.04 -12.59
N SER A 152 -7.38 10.66 -12.93
CA SER A 152 -8.30 11.54 -13.63
C SER A 152 -8.88 12.59 -12.68
N GLY A 153 -8.65 13.87 -13.00
CA GLY A 153 -9.31 14.99 -12.32
C GLY A 153 -10.63 15.34 -13.01
N GLY A 154 -11.65 15.67 -12.22
CA GLY A 154 -12.94 16.14 -12.75
C GLY A 154 -12.77 17.33 -13.71
N SER A 155 -13.63 17.40 -14.73
CA SER A 155 -13.61 18.33 -15.88
C SER A 155 -13.81 19.82 -15.54
N SER A 156 -13.71 20.21 -14.27
CA SER A 156 -13.94 21.58 -13.79
C SER A 156 -12.86 22.57 -14.26
N SER A 157 -13.25 23.84 -14.42
CA SER A 157 -12.37 24.98 -14.76
C SER A 157 -11.34 25.32 -13.68
N TYR A 158 -11.62 24.94 -12.43
CA TYR A 158 -10.70 24.93 -11.30
C TYR A 158 -10.80 23.56 -10.65
N PHE A 159 -9.69 22.86 -10.56
CA PHE A 159 -9.68 21.59 -9.89
C PHE A 159 -8.38 21.43 -9.12
N TYR A 160 -8.50 20.86 -7.94
CA TYR A 160 -7.42 20.45 -7.08
C TYR A 160 -7.62 18.97 -6.82
N LEU A 161 -6.62 18.16 -7.12
CA LEU A 161 -6.66 16.71 -7.02
C LEU A 161 -5.50 16.25 -6.16
N ARG A 162 -5.83 15.54 -5.09
CA ARG A 162 -4.89 14.71 -4.36
C ARG A 162 -5.27 13.27 -4.59
N SER A 163 -4.28 12.44 -4.85
CA SER A 163 -4.51 11.01 -5.03
C SER A 163 -3.29 10.23 -4.58
N ILE A 164 -3.53 9.02 -4.14
CA ILE A 164 -2.50 8.10 -3.67
C ILE A 164 -2.71 6.74 -4.28
N MET A 165 -1.63 6.03 -4.51
CA MET A 165 -1.64 4.62 -4.87
C MET A 165 -0.44 3.92 -4.24
N VAL A 166 -0.41 2.59 -4.31
CA VAL A 166 0.72 1.78 -3.85
C VAL A 166 1.16 0.84 -4.94
N GLU A 167 2.45 0.81 -5.22
CA GLU A 167 3.12 -0.29 -5.92
C GLU A 167 3.62 -1.28 -4.87
N TYR A 168 3.49 -2.57 -5.12
CA TYR A 168 3.96 -3.63 -4.23
C TYR A 168 4.56 -4.77 -5.05
N GLY A 169 5.74 -5.23 -4.64
CA GLY A 169 6.34 -6.43 -5.19
C GLY A 169 5.72 -7.68 -4.55
N ASP A 170 5.56 -8.74 -5.35
CA ASP A 170 5.36 -10.09 -4.84
C ASP A 170 6.71 -10.77 -4.55
N TYR A 171 6.64 -11.99 -4.01
CA TYR A 171 7.85 -12.77 -3.70
C TYR A 171 8.61 -13.23 -4.96
N GLU A 172 7.94 -13.35 -6.10
CA GLU A 172 8.52 -13.73 -7.39
C GLU A 172 9.24 -12.56 -8.09
N GLY A 173 9.06 -11.34 -7.58
CA GLY A 173 9.65 -10.12 -8.11
C GLY A 173 8.77 -9.40 -9.13
N THR A 174 7.53 -9.83 -9.32
CA THR A 174 6.53 -9.08 -10.09
C THR A 174 6.05 -7.91 -9.26
N VAL A 175 5.95 -6.73 -9.87
CA VAL A 175 5.39 -5.55 -9.21
C VAL A 175 3.95 -5.38 -9.68
N GLY A 176 3.02 -5.41 -8.72
CA GLY A 176 1.63 -5.02 -8.90
C GLY A 176 1.41 -3.60 -8.36
N HIS A 177 0.27 -3.01 -8.70
CA HIS A 177 -0.09 -1.71 -8.16
C HIS A 177 -1.60 -1.59 -7.92
N SER A 178 -1.96 -0.69 -7.00
CA SER A 178 -3.35 -0.33 -6.75
C SER A 178 -3.91 0.62 -7.82
N GLU A 179 -5.23 0.79 -7.84
CA GLU A 179 -5.84 1.97 -8.45
C GLU A 179 -5.49 3.25 -7.67
N TRP A 180 -5.87 4.40 -8.24
CA TRP A 180 -5.75 5.69 -7.56
C TRP A 180 -6.90 5.92 -6.58
N PHE A 181 -6.55 6.33 -5.36
CA PHE A 181 -7.50 6.74 -4.33
C PHE A 181 -7.40 8.25 -4.10
N SER A 182 -8.43 8.99 -4.47
CA SER A 182 -8.52 10.43 -4.24
C SER A 182 -9.05 10.74 -2.84
N TYR A 183 -8.59 11.84 -2.24
CA TYR A 183 -8.96 12.30 -0.88
C TYR A 183 -8.80 13.81 -0.70
#